data_AF-A0A520ZP96-F1
#
_entry.id   AF-A0A520ZP96-F1
#
_cell.length_a   1.000
_cell.length_b   1.000
_cell.length_c   1.000
_cell.angle_alpha   90.00
_cell.angle_beta   90.00
_cell.angle_gamma   90.00
#
_symmetry.space_group_name_H-M   'P 1'
#
loop_
_entity.id
_entity.type
_entity.pdbx_description
1 polymer ?
#
loop_
_entity_poly.entity_id
_entity_poly.type
_entity_poly.pdbx_seq_one_letter_code
_entity_poly.pdbx_strand_id
1 'polypeptide(L)' 'MIRVWDGFLSLLAAIATLCIIGIPTWGAALAIRDGLMSLWAWAPLLLLAAAGAVMALSFLRKAGRGVHPLRERRRS' A
#
# COMPACT_ATOMS: atom_id res chain seq x y z
N MET A 1 9.35 7.56 24.30
CA MET A 1 10.17 6.39 23.91
C MET A 1 9.61 5.81 22.63
N ILE A 2 10.38 5.85 21.55
CA ILE A 2 10.00 5.23 20.27
C ILE A 2 9.97 3.72 20.53
N ARG A 3 8.81 3.09 20.35
CA ARG A 3 8.70 1.63 20.43
C ARG A 3 9.17 1.08 19.08
N VAL A 4 10.45 0.73 18.99
CA VAL A 4 11.08 0.21 17.76
C VAL A 4 10.27 -0.93 17.16
N TRP A 5 9.69 -1.78 18.03
CA TRP A 5 8.80 -2.88 17.62
C TRP A 5 7.52 -2.41 16.91
N ASP A 6 6.88 -1.35 17.41
CA ASP A 6 5.69 -0.77 16.78
C ASP A 6 6.04 -0.15 15.40
N GLY A 7 7.24 0.42 15.29
CA GLY A 7 7.77 0.90 14.01
C GLY A 7 8.02 -0.23 13.02
N PHE A 8 8.61 -1.33 13.46
CA PHE A 8 8.86 -2.53 12.64
C PHE A 8 7.56 -3.17 12.14
N LEU A 9 6.54 -3.30 13.00
CA LEU A 9 5.21 -3.78 12.60
C LEU A 9 4.57 -2.89 11.55
N SER A 10 4.72 -1.57 11.66
CA SER A 10 4.25 -0.64 10.62
C SER A 10 5.04 -0.75 9.31
N LEU A 11 6.34 -1.03 9.35
CA LEU A 11 7.12 -1.31 8.14
C LEU A 11 6.66 -2.59 7.47
N LEU A 12 6.45 -3.66 8.24
CA LEU A 12 5.94 -4.93 7.74
C LEU A 12 4.53 -4.78 7.15
N ALA A 13 3.67 -3.96 7.77
CA ALA A 13 2.37 -3.61 7.21
C ALA A 13 2.48 -2.85 5.87
N ALA A 14 3.45 -1.94 5.73
CA ALA A 14 3.71 -1.25 4.47
C ALA A 14 4.14 -2.22 3.36
N ILE A 15 5.07 -3.14 3.67
CA ILE A 15 5.52 -4.18 2.74
C ILE A 15 4.37 -5.11 2.37
N ALA A 16 3.60 -5.58 3.34
CA ALA A 16 2.43 -6.43 3.08
C ALA A 16 1.42 -5.74 2.17
N THR A 17 1.16 -4.44 2.39
CA THR A 17 0.28 -3.63 1.52
C THR A 17 0.81 -3.58 0.09
N LEU A 18 2.12 -3.34 -0.09
CA LEU A 18 2.76 -3.35 -1.40
C LEU A 18 2.69 -4.72 -2.07
N CYS A 19 2.84 -5.82 -1.34
CA CYS A 19 2.71 -7.15 -1.92
C CYS A 19 1.26 -7.45 -2.34
N ILE A 20 0.30 -7.22 -1.43
CA ILE A 20 -1.13 -7.53 -1.65
C ILE A 20 -1.71 -6.71 -2.80
N ILE A 21 -1.31 -5.44 -2.95
CA ILE A 21 -1.83 -4.57 -4.01
C ILE A 21 -0.91 -4.59 -5.24
N GLY A 22 0.40 -4.52 -5.04
CA GLY A 22 1.38 -4.41 -6.11
C GLY A 22 1.47 -5.65 -6.99
N ILE A 23 1.38 -6.86 -6.44
CA ILE A 23 1.43 -8.09 -7.25
C ILE A 23 0.23 -8.18 -8.20
N PRO A 24 -1.03 -8.03 -7.75
CA PRO A 24 -2.17 -7.98 -8.67
C PRO A 24 -2.12 -6.81 -9.65
N THR A 25 -1.67 -5.63 -9.19
CA THR A 25 -1.55 -4.44 -10.05
C THR A 25 -0.55 -4.68 -11.18
N TRP A 26 0.58 -5.32 -10.88
CA TRP A 26 1.58 -5.72 -11.88
C TRP A 26 1.02 -6.73 -12.87
N GLY A 27 0.34 -7.77 -12.38
CA GLY A 27 -0.31 -8.77 -13.23
C GLY A 27 -1.35 -8.15 -14.17
N ALA A 28 -2.18 -7.24 -13.66
CA ALA A 28 -3.13 -6.51 -14.48
C ALA A 28 -2.45 -5.59 -15.51
N ALA A 29 -1.34 -4.94 -15.16
CA ALA A 29 -0.56 -4.15 -16.10
C ALA A 29 0.01 -5.01 -17.24
N LEU A 30 0.49 -6.22 -16.94
CA LEU A 30 0.90 -7.19 -17.96
C LEU A 30 -0.27 -7.61 -18.84
N ALA A 31 -1.42 -7.97 -18.25
CA ALA A 31 -2.60 -8.39 -19.01
C ALA A 31 -3.10 -7.30 -19.98
N ILE A 32 -3.06 -6.02 -19.58
CA ILE A 32 -3.42 -4.92 -20.47
C ILE A 32 -2.37 -4.73 -21.58
N ARG A 33 -1.08 -4.87 -21.26
CA ARG A 33 0.01 -4.77 -22.25
C ARG A 33 -0.04 -5.89 -23.29
N ASP A 34 -0.41 -7.09 -22.87
CA ASP A 34 -0.53 -8.27 -23.73
C ASP A 34 -1.85 -8.30 -24.51
N GLY A 35 -2.69 -7.26 -24.40
CA GLY A 35 -3.96 -7.14 -25.13
C GLY A 35 -5.07 -8.06 -24.61
N LEU A 36 -4.90 -8.68 -23.45
CA LEU A 36 -5.91 -9.53 -22.80
C LEU A 36 -7.05 -8.71 -22.17
N MET A 37 -6.85 -7.41 -22.01
CA MET A 37 -7.84 -6.47 -21.45
C MET A 37 -7.93 -5.19 -22.28
N SER A 38 -9.08 -4.51 -22.16
CA SER A 38 -9.29 -3.21 -22.79
C SER A 38 -8.28 -2.17 -22.31
N LEU A 39 -7.86 -1.26 -23.19
CA LEU A 39 -6.96 -0.16 -22.86
C LEU A 39 -7.56 0.78 -21.79
N TRP A 40 -8.89 0.85 -21.69
CA TRP A 40 -9.60 1.59 -20.65
C TRP A 40 -9.37 1.04 -19.23
N ALA A 41 -8.91 -0.21 -19.09
CA ALA A 41 -8.59 -0.82 -17.80
C ALA A 41 -7.39 -0.14 -17.11
N TRP A 42 -6.60 0.67 -17.82
CA TRP A 42 -5.56 1.50 -17.21
C TRP A 42 -6.13 2.50 -16.21
N ALA A 43 -7.30 3.09 -16.46
CA ALA A 43 -7.90 4.07 -15.56
C ALA A 43 -8.18 3.51 -14.15
N PRO A 44 -8.97 2.42 -13.99
CA PRO A 44 -9.18 1.82 -12.66
C PRO A 44 -7.89 1.23 -12.08
N LEU A 45 -6.99 0.70 -12.91
CA LEU A 45 -5.72 0.14 -12.45
C LEU A 45 -4.81 1.22 -11.83
N LEU A 46 -4.69 2.39 -12.47
CA LEU A 46 -3.93 3.52 -11.94
C LEU A 46 -4.52 4.05 -10.64
N LEU A 47 -5.86 4.09 -10.54
CA LEU A 47 -6.54 4.51 -9.31
C LEU A 47 -6.24 3.54 -8.16
N LEU A 48 -6.30 2.22 -8.42
CA LEU A 48 -5.97 1.19 -7.45
C LEU A 48 -4.50 1.29 -7.01
N ALA A 49 -3.58 1.46 -7.96
CA ALA A 49 -2.15 1.62 -7.70
C ALA A 49 -1.88 2.86 -6.82
N ALA A 50 -2.53 3.99 -7.13
CA ALA A 50 -2.42 5.22 -6.35
C ALA A 50 -2.96 5.05 -4.93
N ALA A 51 -4.14 4.42 -4.76
CA ALA A 51 -4.70 4.13 -3.44
C ALA A 51 -3.77 3.23 -2.62
N GLY A 52 -3.21 2.19 -3.25
CA GLY A 52 -2.21 1.30 -2.63
C GLY A 52 -0.95 2.05 -2.18
N ALA A 53 -0.44 2.95 -3.02
CA ALA A 53 0.72 3.78 -2.69
C ALA A 53 0.43 4.71 -1.49
N VAL A 54 -0.74 5.36 -1.46
CA VAL A 54 -1.15 6.21 -0.33
C VAL A 54 -1.22 5.39 0.98
N MET A 55 -1.80 4.19 0.94
CA MET A 55 -1.88 3.30 2.10
C MET A 55 -0.47 2.86 2.56
N ALA A 56 0.38 2.41 1.66
CA ALA A 56 1.75 2.00 1.98
C ALA A 56 2.56 3.16 2.57
N LEU A 57 2.46 4.36 2.00
CA LEU A 57 3.09 5.57 2.54
C LEU A 57 2.58 5.93 3.93
N SER A 58 1.30 5.70 4.21
CA SER A 58 0.73 5.94 5.54
C SER A 58 1.34 5.01 6.61
N PHE A 59 1.55 3.73 6.28
CA PHE A 59 2.23 2.77 7.15
C PHE A 59 3.71 3.08 7.30
N LEU A 60 4.38 3.48 6.21
CA LEU A 60 5.79 3.90 6.25
C LEU A 60 5.99 5.13 7.15
N ARG A 61 5.06 6.11 7.09
CA ARG A 61 5.05 7.26 8.00
C ARG A 61 4.81 6.86 9.45
N LYS A 62 3.97 5.85 9.72
CA LYS A 62 3.80 5.28 11.07
C LYS A 62 5.06 4.57 11.54
N ALA A 63 5.75 3.86 10.65
CA ALA A 63 7.01 3.18 10.94
C ALA A 63 8.10 4.15 11.41
N GLY A 64 8.32 5.25 10.66
CA GLY A 64 9.30 6.28 11.02
C GLY A 64 8.98 7.01 12.33
N ARG A 65 7.72 6.96 12.81
CA ARG A 65 7.29 7.54 14.09
C ARG A 65 7.25 6.52 15.24
N GLY A 66 7.56 5.24 14.99
CA GLY A 66 7.43 4.17 15.97
C GLY A 66 5.99 4.01 16.48
N VAL A 67 5.01 4.17 15.60
CA VAL A 67 3.59 4.08 15.91
C VAL A 67 3.04 2.74 15.42
N HIS A 68 2.29 2.05 16.27
CA HIS A 68 1.65 0.78 15.92
C HIS A 68 0.70 0.97 14.71
N PRO A 69 0.67 0.02 13.75
CA PRO A 69 -0.11 0.17 12.52
C PRO A 69 -1.61 0.36 12.78
N LEU A 70 -2.15 -0.30 13.81
CA LEU A 70 -3.56 -0.22 14.23
C LEU A 70 -3.86 0.93 15.21
N ARG A 71 -2.91 1.81 15.50
CA ARG A 71 -3.17 2.93 16.41
C ARG A 71 -4.13 3.92 15.75
N GLU A 72 -5.36 3.96 16.26
CA GLU A 72 -6.32 5.00 15.94
C GLU A 72 -5.84 6.37 16.49
N ARG A 73 -6.08 7.44 15.72
CA ARG A 73 -5.94 8.80 16.25
C ARG A 73 -7.15 9.03 17.15
N ARG A 74 -6.94 9.30 18.45
CA ARG A 74 -8.03 9.65 19.37
C ARG A 74 -8.71 10.90 18.81
N ARG A 75 -9.94 10.76 18.31
CA ARG A 75 -10.79 11.88 17.87
C ARG A 75 -11.47 12.38 19.14
N SER A 76 -10.91 13.44 19.70
CA SER A 76 -11.53 14.27 20.75
C SER A 76 -12.50 15.24 20.11
#